data_AF-A0A7Y0AMC1-F1
#
_entry.id   AF-A0A7Y0AMC1-F1
#
_cell.length_a   1.000
_cell.length_b   1.000
_cell.length_c   1.000
_cell.angle_alpha   90.00
_cell.angle_beta   90.00
_cell.angle_gamma   90.00
#
_symmetry.space_group_name_H-M   'P 1'
#
loop_
_entity.id
_entity.type
_entity.pdbx_description
1 polymer ?
#
loop_
_entity_poly.entity_id
_entity_poly.type
_entity_poly.pdbx_seq_one_letter_code
_entity_poly.pdbx_strand_id
1 'polypeptide(L)'
;MITNNTEVLNNFIIEVSLIDPVKKIVKQLEEGSFRDCDIKWLNDRLKSFTELACETLNVKIDAQPETTNYTQFNDYVKAKYLSYFNILLSYFKSF
;
A
#
# COMPACT_ATOMS: atom_id res chain seq x y z
N MET A 1 -33.02 -4.53 -11.51
CA MET A 1 -32.04 -3.43 -11.56
C MET A 1 -31.70 -3.01 -10.14
N ILE A 2 -30.64 -3.58 -9.57
CA ILE A 2 -30.03 -3.16 -8.30
C ILE A 2 -28.52 -3.13 -8.60
N THR A 3 -28.05 -2.07 -9.24
CA THR A 3 -26.65 -1.97 -9.70
C THR A 3 -25.94 -0.82 -9.01
N ASN A 4 -26.59 0.33 -8.87
CA ASN A 4 -25.94 1.54 -8.37
C ASN A 4 -25.54 1.46 -6.88
N ASN A 5 -26.37 0.85 -6.02
CA ASN A 5 -26.04 0.74 -4.59
C ASN A 5 -24.87 -0.21 -4.32
N THR A 6 -24.75 -1.30 -5.09
CA THR A 6 -23.66 -2.27 -4.92
C THR A 6 -22.34 -1.68 -5.41
N GLU A 7 -22.35 -0.96 -6.53
CA GLU A 7 -21.15 -0.28 -7.06
C GLU A 7 -20.66 0.83 -6.14
N VAL A 8 -21.57 1.69 -5.65
CA VAL A 8 -21.23 2.76 -4.68
C VAL A 8 -20.69 2.17 -3.37
N LEU A 9 -21.28 1.08 -2.88
CA LEU A 9 -20.80 0.39 -1.68
C LEU A 9 -19.42 -0.23 -1.89
N ASN A 10 -19.18 -0.87 -3.04
CA ASN A 10 -17.88 -1.44 -3.38
C ASN A 10 -16.80 -0.36 -3.48
N ASN A 11 -17.11 0.76 -4.14
CA ASN A 11 -16.20 1.90 -4.25
C ASN A 11 -15.90 2.52 -2.88
N PHE A 12 -16.91 2.64 -2.01
CA PHE A 12 -16.71 3.07 -0.63
C PHE A 12 -15.80 2.11 0.13
N ILE A 13 -16.02 0.80 0.03
CA ILE A 13 -15.20 -0.23 0.69
C ILE A 13 -13.75 -0.14 0.20
N ILE A 14 -13.51 0.02 -1.10
CA ILE A 14 -12.17 0.17 -1.69
C ILE A 14 -11.51 1.46 -1.18
N GLU A 15 -12.23 2.59 -1.17
CA GLU A 15 -11.70 3.85 -0.70
C GLU A 15 -11.24 3.74 0.78
N VAL A 16 -12.12 3.27 1.66
CA VAL A 16 -11.83 3.24 3.10
C VAL A 16 -10.90 2.11 3.53
N SER A 17 -10.88 0.98 2.80
CA SER A 17 -10.12 -0.20 3.22
C SER A 17 -8.75 -0.30 2.55
N LEU A 18 -8.57 0.31 1.38
CA LEU A 18 -7.33 0.20 0.59
C LEU A 18 -6.70 1.56 0.35
N ILE A 19 -7.46 2.47 -0.27
CA ILE A 19 -6.90 3.75 -0.73
C ILE A 19 -6.50 4.62 0.46
N ASP A 20 -7.41 4.85 1.42
CA ASP A 20 -7.15 5.71 2.57
C ASP A 20 -6.03 5.20 3.49
N PRO A 21 -5.98 3.90 3.84
CA PRO A 21 -4.87 3.34 4.60
C PRO A 21 -3.53 3.50 3.90
N VAL A 22 -3.44 3.23 2.59
CA VAL A 22 -2.19 3.39 1.82
C VAL A 22 -1.80 4.86 1.70
N LYS A 23 -2.75 5.76 1.40
CA LYS A 23 -2.52 7.22 1.39
C LYS A 23 -1.96 7.70 2.73
N LYS A 24 -2.50 7.19 3.84
CA LYS A 24 -2.03 7.54 5.19
C LYS A 24 -0.57 7.12 5.40
N ILE A 25 -0.20 5.91 4.98
CA ILE A 25 1.19 5.43 5.08
C ILE A 25 2.12 6.31 4.22
N VAL A 26 1.75 6.62 2.98
CA VAL A 26 2.54 7.51 2.10
C VAL A 26 2.76 8.86 2.76
N LYS A 27 1.72 9.49 3.29
CA LYS A 27 1.82 10.77 4.00
C LYS A 27 2.76 10.68 5.21
N GLN A 28 2.63 9.63 6.02
CA GLN A 28 3.49 9.41 7.19
C GLN A 28 4.96 9.18 6.79
N LEU A 29 5.22 8.53 5.65
CA LEU A 29 6.55 8.39 5.08
C LEU A 29 7.12 9.75 4.68
N GLU A 30 6.36 10.57 3.95
CA GLU A 30 6.75 11.92 3.54
C GLU A 30 7.11 12.81 4.74
N GLU A 31 6.27 12.78 5.78
CA GLU A 31 6.45 13.52 7.05
C GLU A 31 7.60 12.99 7.91
N GLY A 32 8.18 11.82 7.58
CA GLY A 32 9.27 11.22 8.35
C GLY A 32 8.81 10.66 9.70
N SER A 33 7.58 10.17 9.78
CA SER A 33 6.98 9.66 11.02
C SER A 33 7.47 8.27 11.45
N PHE A 34 8.15 7.54 10.55
CA PHE A 34 8.58 6.17 10.79
C PHE A 34 10.04 6.09 11.25
N ARG A 35 10.33 5.07 12.05
CA ARG A 35 11.64 4.77 12.63
C ARG A 35 12.09 3.35 12.27
N ASP A 36 13.32 3.02 12.65
CA ASP A 36 13.91 1.68 12.45
C ASP A 36 13.00 0.55 12.98
N CYS A 37 12.36 0.75 14.14
CA CYS A 37 11.45 -0.25 14.73
C CYS A 37 10.19 -0.51 13.90
N ASP A 38 9.83 0.42 13.01
CA ASP A 38 8.60 0.35 12.21
C ASP A 38 8.82 -0.35 10.86
N ILE A 39 10.08 -0.65 10.48
CA ILE A 39 10.42 -1.35 9.24
C ILE A 39 9.66 -2.66 9.09
N LYS A 40 9.62 -3.47 10.16
CA LYS A 40 8.89 -4.74 10.14
C LYS A 40 7.40 -4.51 9.85
N TRP A 41 6.80 -3.53 10.51
CA TRP A 41 5.39 -3.19 10.30
C TRP A 41 5.14 -2.71 8.86
N LEU A 42 6.04 -1.89 8.29
CA LEU A 42 5.95 -1.44 6.90
C LEU A 42 6.08 -2.60 5.91
N ASN A 43 6.98 -3.55 6.16
CA ASN A 43 7.11 -4.77 5.35
C ASN A 43 5.83 -5.61 5.39
N ASP A 44 5.29 -5.85 6.59
CA ASP A 44 4.06 -6.62 6.77
C ASP A 44 2.88 -5.95 6.05
N ARG A 45 2.74 -4.62 6.17
CA ARG A 45 1.71 -3.85 5.46
C ARG A 45 1.86 -3.90 3.95
N LEU A 46 3.08 -3.67 3.46
CA LEU A 46 3.37 -3.69 2.04
C LEU A 46 3.06 -5.06 1.43
N LYS A 47 3.43 -6.14 2.13
CA LYS A 47 3.11 -7.51 1.73
C LYS A 47 1.60 -7.74 1.66
N SER A 48 0.85 -7.42 2.72
CA SER A 48 -0.60 -7.65 2.75
C SER A 48 -1.34 -6.87 1.65
N PHE A 49 -0.99 -5.60 1.42
CA PHE A 49 -1.62 -4.84 0.34
C PHE A 49 -1.25 -5.36 -1.05
N THR A 50 -0.02 -5.84 -1.23
CA THR A 50 0.43 -6.44 -2.49
C THR A 50 -0.31 -7.74 -2.77
N GLU A 51 -0.43 -8.63 -1.79
CA GLU A 51 -1.19 -9.89 -1.92
C GLU A 51 -2.64 -9.61 -2.30
N LEU A 52 -3.28 -8.67 -1.61
CA LEU A 52 -4.66 -8.29 -1.90
C LEU A 52 -4.82 -7.66 -3.28
N ALA A 53 -3.89 -6.81 -3.72
CA ALA A 53 -3.91 -6.24 -5.06
C ALA A 53 -3.72 -7.33 -6.13
N CYS A 54 -2.81 -8.28 -5.93
CA CYS A 54 -2.62 -9.40 -6.85
C CYS A 54 -3.88 -10.29 -6.95
N GLU A 55 -4.51 -10.61 -5.81
CA GLU A 55 -5.74 -11.42 -5.77
C GLU A 55 -6.94 -10.71 -6.40
N THR A 56 -7.09 -9.41 -6.14
CA THR A 56 -8.27 -8.64 -6.57
C THR A 56 -8.16 -8.21 -8.04
N LEU A 57 -6.96 -7.83 -8.48
CA LEU A 57 -6.73 -7.25 -9.81
C LEU A 57 -6.21 -8.27 -10.82
N ASN A 58 -5.87 -9.50 -10.38
CA ASN A 58 -5.20 -10.51 -11.19
C ASN A 58 -3.93 -9.97 -11.88
N VAL A 59 -3.24 -9.03 -11.22
CA VAL A 59 -1.96 -8.48 -11.67
C VAL A 59 -0.80 -9.14 -10.91
N LYS A 60 0.38 -9.20 -11.54
CA LYS A 60 1.61 -9.55 -10.84
C LYS A 60 2.33 -8.27 -10.46
N ILE A 61 2.35 -7.97 -9.18
CA ILE A 61 3.11 -6.83 -8.64
C ILE A 61 4.44 -7.35 -8.11
N ASP A 62 5.52 -7.07 -8.83
CA ASP A 62 6.89 -7.38 -8.41
C ASP A 62 7.39 -6.39 -7.32
N ALA A 63 6.49 -5.64 -6.67
CA ALA A 63 6.80 -4.67 -5.61
C ALA A 63 7.01 -5.33 -4.24
N GLN A 64 7.28 -6.64 -4.18
CA GLN A 64 7.78 -7.22 -2.95
C GLN A 64 9.22 -6.72 -2.77
N PRO A 65 9.54 -5.96 -1.69
CA PRO A 65 10.92 -5.81 -1.32
C PRO A 65 11.40 -7.23 -1.08
N GLU A 66 12.27 -7.75 -1.96
CA GLU A 66 12.92 -9.04 -1.75
C GLU A 66 13.57 -8.99 -0.38
N THR A 67 12.86 -9.51 0.63
CA THR A 67 13.34 -9.80 1.99
C THR A 67 14.38 -8.80 2.46
N THR A 68 14.15 -7.50 2.25
CA THR A 68 15.23 -6.55 2.42
C THR A 68 15.28 -6.32 3.91
N ASN A 69 16.25 -6.96 4.55
CA ASN A 69 16.55 -6.87 5.96
C ASN A 69 17.10 -5.48 6.25
N TYR A 70 16.33 -4.44 5.93
CA TYR A 70 16.61 -3.09 6.35
C TYR A 70 16.61 -3.10 7.87
N THR A 71 17.75 -2.74 8.45
CA THR A 71 17.90 -2.57 9.89
C THR A 71 17.78 -1.11 10.29
N GLN A 72 17.84 -0.19 9.33
CA GLN A 72 17.82 1.25 9.53
C GLN A 72 16.87 1.93 8.55
N PHE A 73 16.08 2.87 9.05
CA PHE A 73 15.10 3.64 8.31
C PHE A 73 15.74 4.96 7.87
N ASN A 74 16.61 4.88 6.86
CA ASN A 74 17.26 6.04 6.25
C ASN A 74 16.51 6.54 5.01
N ASP A 75 16.97 7.65 4.41
CA ASP A 75 16.34 8.26 3.23
C ASP A 75 16.23 7.29 2.04
N TYR A 76 17.20 6.39 1.88
CA TYR A 76 17.15 5.37 0.84
C TYR A 76 16.00 4.38 1.07
N VAL A 77 15.85 3.88 2.30
CA VAL A 77 14.77 2.98 2.69
C VAL A 77 13.41 3.67 2.62
N LYS A 78 13.31 4.92 3.09
CA LYS A 78 12.13 5.77 2.94
C LYS A 78 11.73 5.92 1.47
N ALA A 79 12.67 6.23 0.58
CA ALA A 79 12.39 6.38 -0.86
C ALA A 79 11.90 5.07 -1.50
N LYS A 80 12.43 3.92 -1.07
CA LYS A 80 11.94 2.59 -1.52
C LYS A 80 10.50 2.34 -1.08
N TYR A 81 10.18 2.54 0.19
CA TYR A 81 8.79 2.38 0.66
C TYR A 81 7.83 3.34 -0.04
N LEU A 82 8.22 4.61 -0.21
CA LEU A 82 7.42 5.58 -0.96
C LEU A 82 7.12 5.10 -2.38
N SER A 83 8.13 4.58 -3.10
CA SER A 83 7.94 4.02 -4.43
C SER A 83 6.92 2.87 -4.42
N TYR A 84 7.08 1.90 -3.52
CA TYR A 84 6.21 0.73 -3.47
C TYR A 84 4.77 1.07 -3.08
N PHE A 85 4.56 1.89 -2.05
CA PHE A 85 3.21 2.29 -1.64
C PHE A 85 2.53 3.19 -2.69
N ASN A 86 3.28 4.01 -3.43
CA ASN A 86 2.70 4.78 -4.54
C ASN A 86 2.29 3.89 -5.72
N ILE A 87 3.04 2.83 -6.03
CA ILE A 87 2.65 1.82 -7.02
C ILE A 87 1.34 1.15 -6.59
N LEU A 88 1.23 0.70 -5.34
CA LEU A 88 -0.03 0.12 -4.84
C LEU A 88 -1.19 1.11 -4.92
N LEU A 89 -0.95 2.38 -4.56
CA LEU A 89 -1.96 3.41 -4.60
C LEU A 89 -2.46 3.67 -6.03
N SER A 90 -1.59 3.63 -7.04
CA SER A 90 -2.02 3.80 -8.44
C SER A 90 -2.86 2.63 -8.93
N TYR A 91 -2.53 1.40 -8.53
CA TYR A 91 -3.35 0.22 -8.82
C TYR A 91 -4.74 0.34 -8.19
N PHE A 92 -4.84 0.70 -6.91
CA PHE A 92 -6.14 0.82 -6.23
C PHE A 92 -7.01 1.96 -6.77
N LYS A 93 -6.40 3.06 -7.22
CA LYS A 93 -7.13 4.17 -7.87
C LYS A 93 -7.57 3.88 -9.31
N SER A 94 -7.02 2.84 -9.93
CA SER A 94 -7.38 2.43 -11.30
C SER A 94 -8.58 1.47 -11.32
N PHE A 95 -9.09 1.09 -10.15
CA PHE A 95 -10.32 0.32 -9.97
C PHE A 95 -11.51 1.26 -9.80
#